data_AF-A0A7Y2EB09-F1
#
_entry.id   AF-A0A7Y2EB09-F1
#
_cell.length_a   1.000
_cell.length_b   1.000
_cell.length_c   1.000
_cell.angle_alpha   90.00
_cell.angle_beta   90.00
_cell.angle_gamma   90.00
#
_symmetry.space_group_name_H-M   'P 1'
#
loop_
_entity.id
_entity.type
_entity.pdbx_description
1 polymer ?
#
loop_
_entity_poly.entity_id
_entity_poly.type
_entity_poly.pdbx_seq_one_letter_code
_entity_poly.pdbx_strand_id
1 'polypeptide(L)'
;MQAKSLREQISWVKVHWAPYRSLVGLIVVLTLFDAAIIVTMPLFLQHVIDGISANVEVRQLLLYVLLLVVFGSAHAAGYYYLVKQRMTANLSLDYSIRMRAFATLCRKGLGFVQKFRTGDIVTR
;
A
#
# COMPACT_ATOMS: atom_id res chain seq x y z
N MET A 1 -17.60 -13.76 -25.15
CA MET A 1 -16.52 -12.89 -24.63
C MET A 1 -15.22 -13.66 -24.77
N GLN A 2 -14.36 -13.31 -25.72
CA GLN A 2 -13.01 -13.88 -25.79
C GLN A 2 -12.21 -13.41 -24.56
N ALA A 3 -11.62 -14.34 -23.81
CA ALA A 3 -10.72 -13.99 -22.73
C ALA A 3 -9.52 -13.25 -23.32
N LYS A 4 -9.31 -12.00 -22.89
CA LYS A 4 -8.14 -11.20 -23.30
C LYS A 4 -6.87 -11.98 -22.98
N SER A 5 -5.91 -11.98 -23.88
CA SER A 5 -4.63 -12.67 -23.63
C SER A 5 -3.93 -12.05 -22.43
N LEU A 6 -3.14 -12.84 -21.69
CA LEU A 6 -2.42 -12.40 -20.49
C LEU A 6 -1.62 -11.11 -20.75
N ARG A 7 -1.05 -10.99 -21.95
CA ARG A 7 -0.27 -9.84 -22.42
C ARG A 7 -1.11 -8.56 -22.51
N GLU A 8 -2.36 -8.66 -22.96
CA GLU A 8 -3.27 -7.52 -23.07
C GLU A 8 -3.73 -7.05 -21.70
N GLN A 9 -3.94 -7.98 -20.76
CA GLN A 9 -4.28 -7.65 -19.38
C GLN A 9 -3.12 -6.92 -18.69
N ILE A 10 -1.89 -7.43 -18.83
CA ILE A 10 -0.67 -6.80 -18.29
C ILE A 10 -0.45 -5.41 -18.91
N SER A 11 -0.61 -5.27 -20.23
CA SER A 11 -0.51 -3.98 -20.92
C SER A 11 -1.55 -2.98 -20.41
N TRP A 12 -2.80 -3.43 -20.22
CA TRP A 12 -3.87 -2.60 -19.68
C TRP A 12 -3.54 -2.11 -18.26
N VAL A 13 -3.09 -3.00 -17.38
CA VAL A 13 -2.65 -2.62 -16.02
C VAL A 13 -1.50 -1.62 -16.08
N LYS A 14 -0.49 -1.87 -16.92
CA LYS A 14 0.68 -1.01 -17.06
C LYS A 14 0.30 0.42 -17.47
N VAL A 15 -0.63 0.58 -18.42
CA VAL A 15 -1.11 1.89 -18.86
C VAL A 15 -1.83 2.64 -17.75
N HIS A 16 -2.64 1.94 -16.94
CA HIS A 16 -3.42 2.56 -15.86
C HIS A 16 -2.57 2.93 -14.65
N TRP A 17 -1.50 2.16 -14.39
CA TRP A 17 -0.56 2.40 -13.30
C TRP A 17 0.62 3.32 -13.66
N ALA A 18 0.88 3.57 -14.95
CA ALA A 18 1.99 4.41 -15.41
C ALA A 18 2.06 5.81 -14.76
N PRO A 19 0.93 6.53 -14.54
CA PRO A 19 0.95 7.83 -13.84
C PRO A 19 1.40 7.74 -12.38
N TYR A 20 1.23 6.56 -11.75
CA TYR A 20 1.53 6.31 -10.35
C TYR A 20 2.87 5.59 -10.13
N ARG A 21 3.74 5.51 -11.16
CA ARG A 21 5.00 4.75 -11.11
C ARG A 21 5.95 5.17 -9.98
N SER A 22 6.04 6.47 -9.68
CA SER A 22 6.87 7.00 -8.58
C SER A 22 6.28 6.62 -7.22
N LEU A 23 4.95 6.68 -7.09
CA LEU A 23 4.23 6.27 -5.89
C LEU A 23 4.36 4.78 -5.64
N VAL A 24 4.26 3.94 -6.68
CA VAL A 24 4.50 2.49 -6.58
C VAL A 24 5.94 2.22 -6.17
N GLY A 25 6.92 2.88 -6.79
CA GLY A 25 8.33 2.76 -6.40
C GLY A 25 8.55 3.12 -4.93
N LEU A 26 7.98 4.23 -4.47
CA LEU A 26 8.01 4.65 -3.07
C LEU A 26 7.38 3.61 -2.15
N ILE A 27 6.18 3.10 -2.49
CA ILE A 27 5.49 2.07 -1.70
C ILE A 27 6.34 0.80 -1.60
N VAL A 28 6.96 0.36 -2.69
CA VAL A 28 7.83 -0.83 -2.69
C VAL A 28 9.03 -0.62 -1.76
N VAL A 29 9.74 0.51 -1.90
CA VAL A 29 10.90 0.83 -1.04
C VAL A 29 10.50 0.90 0.43
N LEU A 30 9.42 1.63 0.74
CA LEU A 30 8.91 1.72 2.11
C LEU A 30 8.47 0.37 2.66
N THR A 31 7.92 -0.52 1.83
CA THR A 31 7.53 -1.88 2.25
C THR A 31 8.75 -2.73 2.59
N LEU A 32 9.82 -2.63 1.81
CA LEU A 32 11.07 -3.35 2.11
C LEU A 32 11.70 -2.84 3.40
N PHE A 33 11.68 -1.53 3.62
CA PHE A 33 12.18 -0.91 4.84
C PHE A 33 11.37 -1.31 6.07
N ASP A 34 10.04 -1.28 5.96
CA ASP A 34 9.10 -1.72 7.01
C ASP A 34 9.34 -3.20 7.38
N ALA A 35 9.44 -4.07 6.36
CA ALA A 35 9.74 -5.48 6.58
C ALA A 35 11.09 -5.70 7.29
N ALA A 36 12.13 -4.94 6.93
CA ALA A 36 13.43 -5.01 7.59
C ALA A 36 13.33 -4.63 9.08
N ILE A 37 12.56 -3.59 9.42
CA ILE A 37 12.35 -3.19 10.81
C ILE A 37 11.62 -4.28 11.59
N ILE A 38 10.52 -4.83 11.04
CA ILE A 38 9.73 -5.88 11.70
C ILE A 38 10.61 -7.10 12.02
N VAL A 39 11.51 -7.49 11.11
CA VAL A 39 12.44 -8.61 11.31
C VAL A 39 13.52 -8.26 12.35
N THR A 40 13.96 -7.01 12.44
CA THR A 40 15.05 -6.59 13.34
C THR A 40 14.54 -6.31 14.76
N MET A 41 13.26 -5.93 14.93
CA MET A 41 12.68 -5.52 16.22
C MET A 41 12.85 -6.56 17.35
N PRO A 42 12.69 -7.89 17.13
CA PRO A 42 12.95 -8.90 18.15
C PRO A 42 14.38 -8.90 18.69
N LEU A 43 15.38 -8.57 17.86
CA LEU A 43 16.79 -8.51 18.28
C LEU A 43 17.03 -7.38 19.28
N PHE A 44 16.40 -6.22 19.06
CA PHE A 44 16.46 -5.11 20.03
C PHE A 44 15.82 -5.48 21.36
N LEU A 45 14.68 -6.17 21.32
CA LEU A 45 14.02 -6.64 22.53
C LEU A 45 14.90 -7.65 23.29
N GLN A 46 15.56 -8.55 22.57
CA GLN A 46 16.50 -9.49 23.16
C GLN A 46 17.63 -8.76 23.89
N HIS A 47 18.27 -7.76 23.28
CA HIS A 47 19.33 -6.98 23.93
C HIS A 47 18.86 -6.27 25.21
N VAL A 48 17.61 -5.81 25.26
CA VAL A 48 17.02 -5.24 26.49
C VAL A 48 16.89 -6.31 27.58
N ILE A 49 16.34 -7.48 27.24
CA ILE A 49 16.13 -8.60 28.18
C ILE A 49 17.47 -9.14 28.71
N ASP A 50 18.45 -9.33 27.83
CA ASP A 50 19.78 -9.81 28.17
C ASP A 50 20.51 -8.80 29.06
N GLY A 51 20.36 -7.49 28.78
CA GLY A 51 20.92 -6.42 29.59
C GLY A 51 20.35 -6.38 31.02
N ILE A 52 19.06 -6.66 31.18
CA ILE A 52 18.44 -6.79 32.51
C ILE A 52 19.01 -8.00 33.25
N SER A 53 19.13 -9.13 32.55
CA SER A 53 19.59 -10.40 33.14
C SER A 53 21.05 -10.36 33.58
N ALA A 54 21.88 -9.57 32.89
CA ALA A 54 23.30 -9.40 33.19
C ALA A 54 23.62 -8.31 34.23
N ASN A 55 22.62 -7.73 34.91
CA ASN A 55 22.80 -6.61 35.86
C ASN A 55 23.60 -5.43 35.28
N VAL A 56 23.32 -5.10 34.01
CA VAL A 56 23.98 -3.99 33.32
C VAL A 56 23.65 -2.65 33.99
N GLU A 57 24.58 -1.69 33.92
CA GLU A 57 24.41 -0.34 34.44
C GLU A 57 23.08 0.28 33.98
N VAL A 58 22.32 0.88 34.91
CA VAL A 58 21.00 1.49 34.66
C VAL A 58 21.02 2.46 33.48
N ARG A 59 22.13 3.18 33.30
CA ARG A 59 22.31 4.12 32.18
C ARG A 59 22.31 3.44 30.82
N GLN A 60 22.95 2.27 30.69
CA GLN A 60 22.94 1.48 29.44
C GLN A 60 21.57 0.88 29.18
N LEU A 61 20.87 0.41 30.22
CA LEU A 61 19.50 -0.08 30.08
C LEU A 61 18.54 1.01 29.58
N LEU A 62 18.64 2.23 30.13
CA LEU A 62 17.85 3.38 29.67
C LEU A 62 18.14 3.74 28.21
N LEU A 63 19.39 3.62 27.75
CA LEU A 63 19.73 3.82 26.34
C LEU A 63 19.05 2.79 25.44
N TYR A 64 19.03 1.51 25.81
CA TYR A 64 18.35 0.47 25.02
C TYR A 64 16.83 0.68 24.97
N VAL A 65 16.21 1.06 26.09
CA VAL A 65 14.79 1.39 26.14
C VAL A 65 14.49 2.62 25.28
N LEU A 66 15.31 3.66 25.35
CA LEU A 66 15.15 4.86 24.52
C LEU A 66 15.26 4.54 23.03
N LEU A 67 16.25 3.73 22.64
CA LEU A 67 16.39 3.26 21.26
C LEU A 67 15.15 2.51 20.81
N LEU A 68 14.62 1.60 21.63
CA LEU A 68 13.40 0.85 21.32
C LEU A 68 12.20 1.78 21.11
N VAL A 69 12.02 2.79 21.97
CA VAL A 69 10.94 3.78 21.83
C VAL A 69 11.11 4.61 20.56
N VAL A 70 12.32 5.08 20.26
CA VAL A 70 12.59 5.90 19.07
C VAL A 70 12.37 5.08 17.79
N PHE A 71 12.94 3.88 17.70
CA PHE A 71 12.76 3.00 16.55
C PHE A 71 11.31 2.54 16.40
N GLY A 72 10.64 2.16 17.49
CA GLY A 72 9.23 1.78 17.48
C GLY A 72 8.32 2.92 17.02
N SER A 73 8.59 4.15 17.47
CA SER A 73 7.84 5.34 17.06
C SER A 73 8.09 5.70 15.60
N ALA A 74 9.35 5.66 15.15
CA ALA A 74 9.71 5.88 13.75
C ALA A 74 9.07 4.84 12.83
N HIS A 75 9.06 3.57 13.24
CA HIS A 75 8.38 2.48 12.54
C HIS A 75 6.88 2.74 12.43
N ALA A 76 6.21 3.07 13.55
CA ALA A 76 4.78 3.33 13.55
C ALA A 76 4.40 4.50 12.61
N ALA A 77 5.18 5.59 12.64
CA ALA A 77 4.99 6.73 11.74
C ALA A 77 5.24 6.35 10.27
N GLY A 78 6.30 5.59 9.99
CA GLY A 78 6.63 5.09 8.65
C GLY A 78 5.56 4.16 8.09
N TYR A 79 5.08 3.22 8.91
CA TYR A 79 4.00 2.30 8.56
C TYR A 79 2.68 3.04 8.29
N TYR A 80 2.32 4.00 9.15
CA TYR A 80 1.14 4.84 8.92
C TYR A 80 1.23 5.59 7.58
N TYR A 81 2.39 6.16 7.29
CA TYR A 81 2.64 6.84 6.02
C TYR A 81 2.53 5.86 4.84
N LEU A 82 3.11 4.66 4.93
CA LEU A 82 3.01 3.61 3.92
C LEU A 82 1.56 3.21 3.63
N VAL A 83 0.76 2.95 4.67
CA VAL A 83 -0.66 2.60 4.54
C VAL A 83 -1.45 3.73 3.88
N LYS A 84 -1.18 4.98 4.28
CA LYS A 84 -1.78 6.16 3.66
C LYS A 84 -1.49 6.22 2.16
N GLN A 85 -0.22 6.03 1.76
CA GLN A 85 0.15 6.05 0.34
C GLN A 85 -0.53 4.93 -0.46
N ARG A 86 -0.61 3.72 0.10
CA ARG A 86 -1.35 2.59 -0.51
C ARG A 86 -2.83 2.93 -0.71
N MET A 87 -3.47 3.52 0.30
CA MET A 87 -4.87 3.94 0.23
C MET A 87 -5.09 5.01 -0.85
N THR A 88 -4.25 6.04 -0.88
CA THR A 88 -4.34 7.10 -1.90
C THR A 88 -4.15 6.54 -3.31
N ALA A 89 -3.17 5.64 -3.52
CA ALA A 89 -2.94 4.99 -4.81
C ALA A 89 -4.18 4.20 -5.26
N ASN A 90 -4.72 3.34 -4.40
CA ASN A 90 -5.85 2.49 -4.71
C ASN A 90 -7.12 3.30 -5.00
N LEU A 91 -7.42 4.31 -4.18
CA LEU A 91 -8.59 5.16 -4.38
C LEU A 91 -8.50 5.99 -5.65
N SER A 92 -7.31 6.56 -5.94
CA SER A 92 -7.09 7.33 -7.16
C SER A 92 -7.23 6.46 -8.41
N LEU A 93 -6.71 5.24 -8.36
CA LEU A 93 -6.82 4.28 -9.45
C LEU A 93 -8.28 3.88 -9.70
N ASP A 94 -9.00 3.45 -8.66
CA ASP A 94 -10.41 3.05 -8.74
C ASP A 94 -11.27 4.20 -9.29
N TYR A 95 -11.10 5.41 -8.74
CA TYR A 95 -11.79 6.61 -9.24
C TYR A 95 -11.51 6.86 -10.72
N SER A 96 -10.24 6.78 -11.14
CA SER A 96 -9.86 7.02 -12.54
C SER A 96 -10.45 5.99 -13.51
N ILE A 97 -10.54 4.72 -13.09
CA ILE A 97 -11.15 3.65 -13.89
C ILE A 97 -12.66 3.87 -14.00
N ARG A 98 -13.33 4.12 -12.87
CA ARG A 98 -14.78 4.39 -12.82
C ARG A 98 -15.15 5.59 -13.67
N MET A 99 -14.37 6.67 -13.60
CA MET A 99 -14.64 7.88 -14.38
C MET A 99 -14.48 7.64 -15.89
N ARG A 100 -13.48 6.87 -16.33
CA ARG A 100 -13.33 6.47 -17.73
C ARG A 100 -14.47 5.57 -18.21
N ALA A 101 -14.90 4.62 -17.38
CA ALA A 101 -16.04 3.77 -17.68
C ALA A 101 -17.32 4.60 -17.82
N PHE A 102 -17.57 5.50 -16.86
CA PHE A 102 -18.70 6.42 -16.87
C PHE A 102 -18.71 7.31 -18.11
N ALA A 103 -17.59 7.95 -18.44
CA ALA A 103 -17.47 8.77 -19.65
C ALA A 103 -17.69 7.97 -20.95
N THR A 104 -17.40 6.67 -20.94
CA THR A 104 -17.69 5.78 -22.06
C THR A 104 -19.18 5.44 -22.13
N LEU A 105 -19.83 5.22 -20.98
CA LEU A 105 -21.27 4.98 -20.87
C LEU A 105 -22.09 6.20 -21.30
N CYS A 106 -21.70 7.42 -20.91
CA CYS A 106 -22.37 8.66 -21.33
C CYS A 106 -22.35 8.87 -22.85
N ARG A 107 -21.36 8.29 -23.54
CA ARG A 107 -21.27 8.32 -25.01
C ARG A 107 -22.07 7.20 -25.69
N LYS A 108 -22.66 6.28 -24.94
CA LYS A 108 -23.57 5.25 -25.49
C LYS A 108 -24.98 5.85 -25.63
N GLY A 109 -25.60 5.62 -26.79
CA GLY A 109 -26.95 6.10 -27.07
C GLY A 109 -28.06 5.30 -26.38
N LEU A 110 -29.30 5.75 -26.56
CA LEU A 110 -30.53 5.19 -25.96
C LEU A 110 -30.68 3.66 -26.14
N GLY A 111 -30.28 3.11 -27.28
CA GLY A 111 -30.36 1.65 -27.52
C GLY A 111 -29.49 0.81 -26.58
N PHE A 112 -28.39 1.36 -26.04
CA PHE A 112 -27.56 0.65 -25.07
C PHE A 112 -28.21 0.61 -23.68
N VAL A 113 -28.76 1.73 -23.22
CA VAL A 113 -29.42 1.84 -21.90
C VAL A 113 -30.78 1.14 -21.86
N GLN A 114 -31.44 0.96 -23.00
CA GLN A 114 -32.65 0.14 -23.10
C GLN A 114 -32.34 -1.36 -23.02
N LYS A 115 -31.17 -1.79 -23.55
CA LYS A 115 -30.75 -3.20 -23.56
C LYS A 115 -30.15 -3.65 -22.23
N PHE A 116 -29.47 -2.75 -21.52
CA PHE A 116 -28.77 -3.05 -20.27
C PHE A 116 -29.26 -2.14 -19.16
N ARG A 117 -29.75 -2.72 -18.05
CA ARG A 117 -30.15 -1.94 -16.87
C ARG A 117 -28.93 -1.23 -16.29
N THR A 118 -29.07 0.06 -16.02
CA THR A 118 -27.99 0.89 -15.46
C THR A 118 -27.48 0.35 -14.12
N GLY A 119 -28.35 -0.21 -13.29
CA GLY A 119 -27.96 -0.88 -12.04
C GLY A 119 -27.02 -2.08 -12.25
N ASP A 120 -27.27 -2.89 -13.29
CA ASP A 120 -26.42 -4.05 -13.62
C ASP A 120 -25.06 -3.62 -14.20
N ILE A 121 -25.01 -2.45 -14.84
CA ILE A 121 -23.76 -1.89 -15.39
C ILE A 121 -22.89 -1.29 -14.28
N VAL A 122 -23.48 -0.58 -13.32
CA VAL A 122 -22.72 0.13 -12.27
C VAL A 122 -22.16 -0.84 -11.21
N THR A 123 -22.81 -1.98 -11.02
CA THR A 123 -22.41 -2.99 -10.02
C THR A 123 -21.30 -3.93 -10.48
N ARG A 124 -21.01 -4.00 -11.79
CA ARG A 124 -20.05 -4.93 -12.40
C ARG A 124 -18.81 -4.22 -12.92
#